data_AF-A0A345HPI4-F1
#
_entry.id   AF-A0A345HPI4-F1
#
_cell.length_a   1.000
_cell.length_b   1.000
_cell.length_c   1.000
_cell.angle_alpha   90.00
_cell.angle_beta   90.00
_cell.angle_gamma   90.00
#
_symmetry.space_group_name_H-M   'P 1'
#
loop_
_entity.id
_entity.type
_entity.pdbx_description
1 polymer ?
#
loop_
_entity_poly.entity_id
_entity_poly.type
_entity_poly.pdbx_seq_one_letter_code
_entity_poly.pdbx_strand_id
1 'polypeptide(L)'
;MNLDDIAGEYRTVVLEGCDGVGKSTLGAHLSTHHGFAVVHSPRTPDHLDLAGRYRSILAGTGRILFDRCFISELVYGPLHRGRSRINWSQAIDLAESVIERSGVLIHLTAPPAVIRRRLLSRDGEAVSLEEISALVAGYKRVFSTLTDYTRVLTLDTTTLERPSTG
;
A
#
# COMPACT_ATOMS: atom_id res chain seq x y z
N MET A 1 2.52 -11.07 14.11
CA MET A 1 1.88 -11.53 12.87
C MET A 1 2.96 -11.53 11.80
N ASN A 2 3.34 -12.70 11.32
CA ASN A 2 4.30 -12.85 10.23
C ASN A 2 3.56 -12.86 8.87
N LEU A 3 4.28 -13.01 7.76
CA LEU A 3 3.65 -12.99 6.42
C LEU A 3 2.81 -14.23 6.13
N ASP A 4 3.16 -15.37 6.72
CA ASP A 4 2.43 -16.62 6.55
C ASP A 4 1.05 -16.52 7.21
N ASP A 5 0.96 -15.89 8.38
CA ASP A 5 -0.30 -15.60 9.07
C ASP A 5 -1.22 -14.76 8.16
N ILE A 6 -0.68 -13.68 7.57
CA ILE A 6 -1.43 -12.79 6.66
C ILE A 6 -1.94 -13.58 5.44
N ALA A 7 -1.10 -14.44 4.88
CA ALA A 7 -1.46 -15.26 3.73
C ALA A 7 -2.45 -16.38 4.05
N GLY A 8 -2.46 -16.89 5.29
CA GLY A 8 -3.43 -17.86 5.77
C GLY A 8 -4.81 -17.26 6.00
N GLU A 9 -4.86 -16.03 6.52
CA GLU A 9 -6.08 -15.37 6.96
C GLU A 9 -6.80 -14.60 5.84
N TYR A 10 -6.06 -13.95 4.94
CA TYR A 10 -6.64 -13.00 3.99
C TYR A 10 -6.59 -13.48 2.54
N ARG A 11 -7.64 -13.14 1.77
CA ARG A 11 -7.70 -13.35 0.32
C ARG A 11 -7.36 -12.09 -0.48
N THR A 12 -7.51 -10.91 0.13
CA THR A 12 -7.12 -9.64 -0.49
C THR A 12 -6.15 -8.90 0.43
N VAL A 13 -4.96 -8.58 -0.06
CA VAL A 13 -3.95 -7.85 0.71
C VAL A 13 -3.63 -6.55 -0.02
N VAL A 14 -3.70 -5.43 0.69
CA VAL A 14 -3.31 -4.12 0.16
C VAL A 14 -2.02 -3.68 0.85
N LEU A 15 -0.92 -3.61 0.11
CA LEU A 15 0.35 -3.08 0.60
C LEU A 15 0.52 -1.62 0.19
N GLU A 16 0.60 -0.76 1.19
CA GLU A 16 0.66 0.69 0.99
C GLU A 16 1.71 1.33 1.89
N GLY A 17 2.29 2.43 1.42
CA GLY A 17 3.38 3.14 2.08
C GLY A 17 4.30 3.82 1.08
N CYS A 18 5.25 4.60 1.58
CA CYS A 18 6.17 5.36 0.74
C CYS A 18 7.04 4.46 -0.17
N ASP A 19 7.52 5.01 -1.29
CA ASP A 19 8.59 4.43 -2.11
C ASP A 19 9.80 4.09 -1.22
N GLY A 20 10.48 2.98 -1.52
CA GLY A 20 11.63 2.53 -0.72
C GLY A 20 11.30 1.88 0.63
N VAL A 21 10.02 1.77 1.01
CA VAL A 21 9.64 1.13 2.28
C VAL A 21 9.74 -0.40 2.25
N GLY A 22 9.81 -1.05 1.07
CA GLY A 22 9.94 -2.50 0.96
C GLY A 22 8.67 -3.25 0.49
N LYS A 23 7.66 -2.53 -0.02
CA LYS A 23 6.43 -3.10 -0.60
C LYS A 23 6.70 -4.23 -1.59
N SER A 24 7.52 -3.98 -2.61
CA SER A 24 7.75 -4.96 -3.69
C SER A 24 8.45 -6.23 -3.21
N THR A 25 9.32 -6.13 -2.19
CA THR A 25 9.94 -7.32 -1.55
C THR A 25 8.89 -8.17 -0.85
N LEU A 26 8.01 -7.53 -0.05
CA LEU A 26 6.94 -8.23 0.65
C LEU A 26 5.90 -8.81 -0.31
N GLY A 27 5.58 -8.04 -1.36
CA GLY A 27 4.65 -8.46 -2.39
C GLY A 27 5.15 -9.63 -3.22
N ALA A 28 6.46 -9.65 -3.56
CA ALA A 28 7.08 -10.78 -4.23
C ALA A 28 7.02 -12.06 -3.40
N HIS A 29 7.25 -11.97 -2.08
CA HIS A 29 7.12 -13.12 -1.18
C HIS A 29 5.68 -13.67 -1.17
N LEU A 30 4.69 -12.79 -0.95
CA LEU A 30 3.28 -13.17 -0.93
C LEU A 30 2.81 -13.79 -2.26
N SER A 31 3.27 -13.24 -3.38
CA SER A 31 2.93 -13.79 -4.70
C SER A 31 3.57 -15.16 -4.94
N THR A 32 4.88 -15.28 -4.70
CA THR A 32 5.65 -16.50 -5.00
C THR A 32 5.26 -17.67 -4.12
N HIS A 33 5.06 -17.44 -2.82
CA HIS A 33 4.85 -18.51 -1.85
C HIS A 33 3.37 -18.77 -1.51
N HIS A 34 2.46 -17.82 -1.80
CA HIS A 34 1.06 -17.93 -1.36
C HIS A 34 0.02 -17.65 -2.46
N GLY A 35 0.46 -17.60 -3.72
CA GLY A 35 -0.44 -17.59 -4.90
C GLY A 35 -1.25 -16.31 -5.07
N PHE A 36 -0.79 -15.19 -4.53
CA PHE A 36 -1.43 -13.90 -4.76
C PHE A 36 -1.14 -13.37 -6.17
N ALA A 37 -2.20 -13.01 -6.90
CA ALA A 37 -2.08 -12.26 -8.13
C ALA A 37 -1.76 -10.79 -7.82
N VAL A 38 -0.59 -10.33 -8.26
CA VAL A 38 -0.13 -8.96 -8.00
C VAL A 38 -0.78 -7.98 -8.96
N VAL A 39 -1.49 -7.01 -8.40
CA VAL A 39 -1.98 -5.83 -9.10
C VAL A 39 -1.06 -4.67 -8.74
N HIS A 40 -0.13 -4.36 -9.65
CA HIS A 40 0.72 -3.18 -9.51
C HIS A 40 -0.04 -1.95 -10.02
N SER A 41 -0.22 -0.96 -9.15
CA SER A 41 -0.97 0.26 -9.50
C SER A 41 -0.05 1.49 -9.50
N PRO A 42 0.74 1.70 -10.57
CA PRO A 42 1.49 2.93 -10.73
C PRO A 42 0.53 4.10 -10.97
N ARG A 43 1.07 5.33 -11.06
CA ARG A 43 0.27 6.51 -11.38
C ARG A 43 -0.58 6.24 -12.62
N THR A 44 -1.89 6.21 -12.42
CA THR A 44 -2.86 6.03 -13.50
C THR A 44 -3.10 7.36 -14.19
N PRO A 45 -3.28 7.41 -15.53
CA PRO A 45 -3.61 8.64 -16.27
C PRO A 45 -4.76 9.44 -15.65
N ASP A 46 -4.70 10.76 -15.74
CA ASP A 46 -5.59 11.67 -15.02
C ASP A 46 -7.06 11.60 -15.48
N HIS A 47 -7.32 11.08 -16.69
CA HIS A 47 -8.67 10.96 -17.29
C HIS A 47 -9.42 9.68 -16.91
N LEU A 48 -8.79 8.74 -16.20
CA LEU A 48 -9.42 7.47 -15.84
C LEU A 48 -10.17 7.56 -14.51
N ASP A 49 -11.35 6.94 -14.45
CA ASP A 49 -12.08 6.72 -13.19
C ASP A 49 -11.31 5.71 -12.32
N LEU A 50 -10.53 6.24 -11.39
CA LEU A 50 -9.75 5.44 -10.45
C LEU A 50 -10.65 4.58 -9.55
N ALA A 51 -11.75 5.14 -9.04
CA ALA A 51 -12.62 4.43 -8.12
C ALA A 51 -13.30 3.28 -8.84
N GLY A 52 -13.82 3.52 -10.06
CA GLY A 52 -14.36 2.48 -10.94
C GLY A 52 -13.36 1.36 -11.22
N ARG A 53 -12.12 1.71 -11.57
CA ARG A 53 -11.06 0.71 -11.81
C ARG A 53 -10.84 -0.21 -10.60
N TYR A 54 -10.68 0.36 -9.40
CA TYR A 54 -10.45 -0.48 -8.21
C TYR A 54 -11.67 -1.30 -7.83
N ARG A 55 -12.90 -0.77 -7.98
CA ARG A 55 -14.13 -1.55 -7.80
C ARG A 55 -14.18 -2.75 -8.74
N SER A 56 -13.85 -2.57 -10.02
CA SER A 56 -13.84 -3.68 -10.98
C SER A 56 -12.82 -4.77 -10.61
N ILE A 57 -11.65 -4.39 -10.11
CA ILE A 57 -10.64 -5.37 -9.67
C ILE A 57 -11.11 -6.09 -8.41
N LEU A 58 -11.68 -5.37 -7.46
CA LEU A 58 -12.25 -5.93 -6.22
C LEU A 58 -13.51 -6.77 -6.49
N ALA A 59 -14.18 -6.63 -7.62
CA ALA A 59 -15.26 -7.55 -8.01
C ALA A 59 -14.74 -8.91 -8.52
N GLY A 60 -13.45 -9.03 -8.84
CA GLY A 60 -12.85 -10.26 -9.39
C GLY A 60 -12.75 -11.41 -8.39
N THR A 61 -12.34 -12.61 -8.82
CA THR A 61 -12.13 -13.77 -7.93
C THR A 61 -10.66 -14.02 -7.63
N GLY A 62 -10.37 -14.95 -6.71
CA GLY A 62 -9.00 -15.36 -6.40
C GLY A 62 -8.32 -14.53 -5.29
N ARG A 63 -7.02 -14.77 -5.10
CA ARG A 63 -6.19 -14.06 -4.11
C ARG A 63 -5.55 -12.85 -4.77
N ILE A 64 -5.81 -11.64 -4.25
CA ILE A 64 -5.37 -10.38 -4.85
C ILE A 64 -4.40 -9.67 -3.92
N LEU A 65 -3.26 -9.23 -4.46
CA LEU A 65 -2.29 -8.41 -3.76
C LEU A 65 -2.13 -7.08 -4.49
N PHE A 66 -2.50 -5.98 -3.87
CA PHE A 66 -2.22 -4.65 -4.39
C PHE A 66 -0.84 -4.18 -3.93
N ASP A 67 0.09 -3.97 -4.88
CA ASP A 67 1.29 -3.15 -4.65
C ASP A 67 0.97 -1.73 -5.09
N ARG A 68 0.58 -0.91 -4.09
CA ARG A 68 -0.18 0.35 -4.23
C ARG A 68 -1.61 0.16 -4.73
N CYS A 69 -2.49 1.03 -4.27
CA CYS A 69 -3.89 1.11 -4.65
C CYS A 69 -4.41 2.57 -4.58
N PHE A 70 -5.72 2.73 -4.33
CA PHE A 70 -6.38 4.02 -4.16
C PHE A 70 -5.83 4.85 -2.99
N ILE A 71 -5.26 4.23 -1.96
CA ILE A 71 -4.73 4.92 -0.77
C ILE A 71 -3.54 5.81 -1.16
N SER A 72 -2.69 5.36 -2.09
CA SER A 72 -1.63 6.19 -2.66
C SER A 72 -2.16 7.52 -3.21
N GLU A 73 -3.35 7.55 -3.82
CA GLU A 73 -3.91 8.80 -4.38
C GLU A 73 -4.28 9.80 -3.28
N LEU A 74 -4.76 9.34 -2.12
CA LEU A 74 -5.08 10.17 -0.95
C LEU A 74 -3.84 10.82 -0.33
N VAL A 75 -2.65 10.28 -0.59
CA VAL A 75 -1.37 10.80 -0.09
C VAL A 75 -0.68 11.66 -1.16
N TYR A 76 -0.36 11.05 -2.30
CA TYR A 76 0.41 11.70 -3.37
C TYR A 76 -0.40 12.79 -4.07
N GLY A 77 -1.72 12.65 -4.19
CA GLY A 77 -2.56 13.67 -4.83
C GLY A 77 -2.49 15.03 -4.13
N PRO A 78 -2.86 15.13 -2.85
CA PRO A 78 -2.76 16.37 -2.10
C PRO A 78 -1.33 16.92 -2.02
N LEU A 79 -0.32 16.07 -1.80
CA LEU A 79 1.06 16.51 -1.65
C LEU A 79 1.67 17.08 -2.93
N HIS A 80 1.42 16.46 -4.09
CA HIS A 80 2.06 16.89 -5.35
C HIS A 80 1.16 17.74 -6.25
N ARG A 81 -0.16 17.70 -6.04
CA ARG A 81 -1.15 18.35 -6.92
C ARG A 81 -2.17 19.21 -6.17
N GLY A 82 -2.08 19.30 -4.85
CA GLY A 82 -3.02 20.05 -4.01
C GLY A 82 -4.42 19.42 -3.89
N ARG A 83 -4.68 18.28 -4.56
CA ARG A 83 -5.96 17.58 -4.48
C ARG A 83 -5.83 16.08 -4.80
N SER A 84 -6.71 15.28 -4.21
CA SER A 84 -6.92 13.87 -4.53
C SER A 84 -7.96 13.72 -5.64
N ARG A 85 -7.79 12.72 -6.53
CA ARG A 85 -8.82 12.28 -7.49
C ARG A 85 -9.86 11.34 -6.87
N ILE A 86 -9.58 10.81 -5.68
CA ILE A 86 -10.49 9.96 -4.90
C ILE A 86 -10.91 10.75 -3.65
N ASN A 87 -12.21 10.84 -3.40
CA ASN A 87 -12.73 11.43 -2.17
C ASN A 87 -12.85 10.39 -1.04
N TRP A 88 -13.12 10.85 0.18
CA TRP A 88 -13.19 9.97 1.35
C TRP A 88 -14.32 8.94 1.30
N SER A 89 -15.49 9.31 0.76
CA SER A 89 -16.60 8.35 0.58
C SER A 89 -16.16 7.20 -0.32
N GLN A 90 -15.57 7.50 -1.48
CA GLN A 90 -15.05 6.48 -2.40
C GLN A 90 -13.94 5.63 -1.76
N ALA A 91 -13.07 6.24 -0.95
CA ALA A 91 -12.02 5.51 -0.26
C ALA A 91 -12.57 4.55 0.80
N ILE A 92 -13.60 4.96 1.54
CA ILE A 92 -14.29 4.11 2.52
C ILE A 92 -15.00 2.97 1.80
N ASP A 93 -15.77 3.24 0.75
CA ASP A 93 -16.45 2.20 -0.05
C ASP A 93 -15.46 1.15 -0.59
N LEU A 94 -14.29 1.59 -1.07
CA LEU A 94 -13.24 0.70 -1.56
C LEU A 94 -12.57 -0.09 -0.42
N ALA A 95 -12.41 0.52 0.76
CA ALA A 95 -11.87 -0.16 1.93
C ALA A 95 -12.84 -1.23 2.45
N GLU A 96 -14.14 -0.95 2.46
CA GLU A 96 -15.20 -1.92 2.78
C GLU A 96 -15.20 -3.08 1.78
N SER A 97 -15.09 -2.78 0.48
CA SER A 97 -14.95 -3.79 -0.58
C SER A 97 -13.71 -4.70 -0.38
N VAL A 98 -12.63 -4.21 0.25
CA VAL A 98 -11.49 -5.06 0.62
C VAL A 98 -11.87 -6.00 1.75
N ILE A 99 -12.58 -5.53 2.78
CA ILE A 99 -13.02 -6.35 3.92
C ILE A 99 -14.00 -7.44 3.48
N GLU A 100 -14.98 -7.09 2.64
CA GLU A 100 -16.00 -8.01 2.12
C GLU A 100 -15.36 -9.21 1.38
N ARG A 101 -14.15 -9.02 0.86
CA ARG A 101 -13.34 -10.05 0.22
C ARG A 101 -12.40 -10.77 1.17
N SER A 102 -12.67 -10.74 2.48
CA SER A 102 -11.76 -11.24 3.52
C SER A 102 -10.36 -10.65 3.35
N GLY A 103 -10.29 -9.32 3.26
CA GLY A 103 -9.05 -8.61 2.99
C GLY A 103 -8.57 -7.71 4.12
N VAL A 104 -7.33 -7.23 3.97
CA VAL A 104 -6.66 -6.38 4.95
C VAL A 104 -5.90 -5.24 4.28
N LEU A 105 -5.92 -4.08 4.92
CA LEU A 105 -5.08 -2.94 4.56
C LEU A 105 -3.80 -2.96 5.40
N ILE A 106 -2.64 -2.99 4.75
CA ILE A 106 -1.34 -3.02 5.40
C ILE A 106 -0.57 -1.74 5.09
N HIS A 107 -0.35 -0.94 6.13
CA HIS A 107 0.54 0.20 6.12
C HIS A 107 1.97 -0.26 6.42
N LEU A 108 2.83 -0.23 5.40
CA LEU A 108 4.26 -0.41 5.57
C LEU A 108 4.92 0.93 5.87
N THR A 109 5.70 0.97 6.94
CA THR A 109 6.44 2.17 7.37
C THR A 109 7.91 1.87 7.63
N ALA A 110 8.71 2.94 7.66
CA ALA A 110 10.09 2.97 8.10
C ALA A 110 10.49 4.44 8.38
N PRO A 111 11.54 4.70 9.17
CA PRO A 111 12.07 6.04 9.34
C PRO A 111 12.45 6.68 7.99
N PRO A 112 12.16 7.97 7.75
CA PRO A 112 12.47 8.66 6.49
C PRO A 112 13.94 8.54 6.05
N ALA A 113 14.88 8.58 7.00
CA ALA A 113 16.30 8.40 6.71
C ALA A 113 16.63 7.01 6.16
N VAL A 114 15.95 5.97 6.67
CA VAL A 114 16.10 4.59 6.18
C VAL A 114 15.52 4.47 4.78
N ILE A 115 14.34 5.04 4.54
CA ILE A 115 13.71 5.08 3.22
C ILE A 115 14.64 5.78 2.21
N ARG A 116 15.14 6.97 2.55
CA ARG A 116 16.06 7.72 1.69
C ARG A 116 17.32 6.92 1.34
N ARG A 117 17.92 6.26 2.33
CA ARG A 117 19.09 5.39 2.12
C ARG A 117 18.78 4.23 1.18
N ARG A 118 17.60 3.60 1.34
CA ARG A 118 17.16 2.49 0.46
C ARG A 118 16.96 2.96 -0.98
N LEU A 119 16.36 4.14 -1.18
CA LEU A 119 16.19 4.74 -2.51
C LEU A 119 17.54 5.06 -3.16
N LEU A 120 18.44 5.76 -2.45
CA LEU A 120 19.79 6.05 -2.94
C LEU A 120 20.57 4.79 -3.31
N SER A 121 20.45 3.72 -2.50
CA SER A 121 21.14 2.47 -2.77
C SER A 121 20.56 1.69 -3.95
N ARG A 122 19.27 1.85 -4.26
CA ARG A 122 18.57 1.11 -5.32
C ARG A 122 18.63 1.85 -6.66
N ASP A 123 18.38 3.16 -6.62
CA ASP A 123 18.13 3.98 -7.81
C ASP A 123 19.27 4.98 -8.08
N GLY A 124 20.21 5.15 -7.14
CA GLY A 124 21.27 6.18 -7.23
C GLY A 124 20.80 7.60 -6.87
N GLU A 125 19.49 7.79 -6.77
CA GLU A 125 18.85 9.07 -6.45
C GLU A 125 17.72 8.91 -5.42
N ALA A 126 17.37 10.01 -4.76
CA ALA A 126 16.23 10.07 -3.86
C ALA A 126 15.73 11.51 -3.74
N VAL A 127 14.43 11.66 -3.58
CA VAL A 127 13.79 12.93 -3.17
C VAL A 127 14.32 13.40 -1.80
N SER A 128 14.01 14.64 -1.44
CA SER A 128 14.50 15.24 -0.20
C SER A 128 13.99 14.48 1.03
N LEU A 129 14.74 14.56 2.14
CA LEU A 129 14.32 13.94 3.40
C LEU A 129 12.99 14.54 3.91
N GLU A 130 12.78 15.83 3.65
CA GLU A 130 11.54 16.53 3.97
C GLU A 130 10.35 15.97 3.20
N GLU A 131 10.52 15.75 1.89
CA GLU A 131 9.47 15.16 1.04
C GLU A 131 9.12 13.74 1.47
N ILE A 132 10.13 12.91 1.79
CA ILE A 132 9.89 11.56 2.33
C ILE A 132 9.16 11.65 3.67
N SER A 133 9.54 12.59 4.54
CA SER A 133 8.87 12.79 5.83
C SER A 133 7.41 13.21 5.65
N ALA A 134 7.13 14.07 4.67
CA ALA A 134 5.77 14.47 4.32
C ALA A 134 4.94 13.30 3.79
N LEU A 135 5.53 12.43 2.95
CA LEU A 135 4.89 11.21 2.46
C LEU A 135 4.57 10.23 3.60
N VAL A 136 5.53 9.95 4.48
CA VAL A 136 5.33 9.08 5.65
C VAL A 136 4.24 9.63 6.57
N ALA A 137 4.26 10.94 6.84
CA ALA A 137 3.22 11.59 7.64
C ALA A 137 1.84 11.56 6.94
N GLY A 138 1.81 11.72 5.61
CA GLY A 138 0.60 11.59 4.80
C GLY A 138 -0.03 10.21 4.91
N TYR A 139 0.76 9.16 4.72
CA TYR A 139 0.32 7.77 4.90
C TYR A 139 -0.19 7.51 6.32
N LYS A 140 0.55 7.96 7.35
CA LYS A 140 0.13 7.81 8.75
C LYS A 140 -1.24 8.45 9.00
N ARG A 141 -1.48 9.65 8.48
CA ARG A 141 -2.79 10.33 8.60
C ARG A 141 -3.90 9.55 7.91
N VAL A 142 -3.70 9.16 6.65
CA VAL A 142 -4.72 8.43 5.88
C VAL A 142 -5.09 7.12 6.58
N PHE A 143 -4.09 6.35 7.01
CA PHE A 143 -4.34 5.10 7.73
C PHE A 143 -4.98 5.29 9.09
N SER A 144 -4.62 6.35 9.84
CA SER A 144 -5.28 6.69 11.10
C SER A 144 -6.76 7.08 10.92
N THR A 145 -7.15 7.57 9.75
CA THR A 145 -8.58 7.80 9.44
C THR A 145 -9.26 6.48 9.06
N LEU A 146 -8.60 5.64 8.27
CA LEU A 146 -9.17 4.36 7.84
C LEU A 146 -9.36 3.36 9.00
N THR A 147 -8.60 3.45 10.08
CA THR A 147 -8.77 2.59 11.26
C THR A 147 -10.15 2.70 11.90
N ASP A 148 -10.84 3.82 11.72
CA ASP A 148 -12.20 4.03 12.25
C ASP A 148 -13.25 3.25 11.45
N TYR A 149 -12.92 2.81 10.23
CA TYR A 149 -13.85 2.18 9.28
C TYR A 149 -13.46 0.73 8.93
N THR A 150 -12.19 0.36 9.08
CA THR A 150 -11.68 -0.94 8.59
C THR A 150 -10.48 -1.44 9.39
N ARG A 151 -10.18 -2.74 9.22
CA ARG A 151 -9.00 -3.37 9.79
C ARG A 151 -7.75 -2.92 9.05
N VAL A 152 -6.89 -2.19 9.77
CA VAL A 152 -5.56 -1.79 9.33
C VAL A 152 -4.49 -2.51 10.15
N LEU A 153 -3.45 -3.01 9.48
CA LEU A 153 -2.21 -3.46 10.10
C LEU A 153 -1.10 -2.48 9.75
N THR A 154 -0.32 -2.04 10.74
CA THR A 154 0.89 -1.24 10.49
C THR A 154 2.12 -2.08 10.79
N LEU A 155 3.03 -2.19 9.82
CA LEU A 155 4.26 -2.96 9.95
C LEU A 155 5.49 -2.06 9.71
N ASP A 156 6.42 -2.06 10.66
CA ASP A 156 7.72 -1.41 10.49
C ASP A 156 8.68 -2.35 9.77
N THR A 157 9.08 -1.94 8.56
CA THR A 157 9.97 -2.73 7.69
C THR A 157 11.44 -2.69 8.10
N THR A 158 11.77 -2.02 9.20
CA THR A 158 13.10 -2.06 9.82
C THR A 158 13.23 -3.16 10.87
N THR A 159 12.11 -3.62 11.42
CA THR A 159 12.04 -4.68 12.44
C THR A 159 11.41 -5.96 11.93
N LEU A 160 10.76 -5.93 10.76
CA LEU A 160 10.33 -7.13 10.05
C LEU A 160 11.53 -8.04 9.77
N GLU A 161 11.50 -9.23 10.35
CA GLU A 161 12.40 -10.31 9.95
C GLU A 161 12.24 -10.54 8.45
N ARG A 162 13.35 -10.46 7.72
CA ARG A 162 13.32 -10.73 6.28
C ARG A 162 12.96 -12.21 6.11
N PRO A 163 11.99 -12.55 5.25
CA PRO A 163 11.76 -13.94 4.91
C PRO A 163 13.09 -14.53 4.43
N SER A 164 13.43 -15.72 4.94
CA SER A 164 14.57 -16.45 4.43
C SER A 164 14.32 -16.66 2.93
N THR A 165 15.22 -16.11 2.11
CA THR A 165 15.28 -16.46 0.69
C THR A 165 15.76 -17.90 0.62
N GLY A 166 14.83 -18.84 0.73
CA GLY A 166 15.04 -20.24 0.38
C GLY A 166 15.23 -20.41 -1.13
#